data_AF-A0AAJ6LJ59-F1
#
_entry.id   AF-A0AAJ6LJ59-F1
#
_cell.length_a   1.000
_cell.length_b   1.000
_cell.length_c   1.000
_cell.angle_alpha   90.00
_cell.angle_beta   90.00
_cell.angle_gamma   90.00
#
_symmetry.space_group_name_H-M   'P 1'
#
loop_
_entity.id
_entity.type
_entity.pdbx_description
1 polymer ?
#
loop_
_entity_poly.entity_id
_entity_poly.type
_entity_poly.pdbx_seq_one_letter_code
_entity_poly.pdbx_strand_id
1 'polypeptide(L)'
;MSNKTGGPAFPQSGVCTPEINSWDSEDFGGRGLTVRDYFAAKAMAAIVRRWDGHSFGGGPESPQYKELAEDAYYIADAMLRAREAS
;
A
#
# COMPACT_ATOMS: atom_id res chain seq x y z
N MET A 1 11.02 -2.80 -15.61
CA MET A 1 10.15 -1.70 -15.18
C MET A 1 10.39 -1.49 -13.69
N SER A 2 10.74 -0.26 -13.26
CA SER A 2 11.04 0.02 -11.85
C SER A 2 9.81 -0.31 -11.00
N ASN A 3 9.98 -1.25 -10.06
CA ASN A 3 8.90 -1.84 -9.27
C ASN A 3 8.53 -0.89 -8.12
N LYS A 4 8.04 0.31 -8.47
CA LYS A 4 7.82 1.43 -7.54
C LYS A 4 6.88 1.11 -6.38
N THR A 5 6.06 0.05 -6.52
CA THR A 5 5.08 -0.38 -5.53
C THR A 5 5.55 -1.59 -4.70
N GLY A 6 6.71 -2.14 -5.03
CA GLY A 6 7.28 -3.31 -4.34
C GLY A 6 6.61 -4.65 -4.66
N GLY A 7 5.66 -4.70 -5.61
CA GLY A 7 4.90 -5.90 -6.00
C GLY A 7 3.62 -6.12 -5.15
N PRO A 8 2.95 -7.27 -5.30
CA PRO A 8 1.77 -7.62 -4.49
C PRO A 8 2.09 -7.74 -2.99
N ALA A 9 1.24 -7.18 -2.12
CA ALA A 9 1.41 -7.25 -0.66
C ALA A 9 1.17 -8.65 -0.09
N PHE A 10 0.26 -9.39 -0.73
CA PHE A 10 -0.16 -10.71 -0.31
C PHE A 10 -0.04 -11.70 -1.47
N PRO A 11 0.04 -13.01 -1.19
CA PRO A 11 0.05 -14.03 -2.22
C PRO A 11 -1.15 -13.89 -3.16
N GLN A 12 -0.89 -13.96 -4.47
CA GLN A 12 -1.92 -13.92 -5.50
C GLN A 12 -2.25 -15.35 -5.96
N SER A 13 -3.53 -15.60 -6.18
CA SER A 13 -3.98 -16.83 -6.85
C SER A 13 -3.72 -16.71 -8.35
N GLY A 14 -2.99 -17.68 -8.89
CA GLY A 14 -2.69 -17.79 -10.32
C GLY A 14 -3.41 -18.98 -10.95
N VAL A 15 -3.51 -18.97 -12.28
CA VAL A 15 -3.94 -20.13 -13.08
C VAL A 15 -2.71 -20.66 -13.79
N CYS A 16 -2.42 -21.94 -13.56
CA CYS A 16 -1.31 -22.64 -14.18
C CYS A 16 -1.87 -23.83 -14.98
N THR A 17 -2.22 -23.61 -16.23
CA THR A 17 -2.52 -24.65 -17.23
C THR A 17 -1.42 -24.69 -18.29
N PRO A 18 -1.34 -25.74 -19.12
CA PRO A 18 -0.37 -25.79 -20.22
C PRO A 18 -0.51 -24.60 -21.20
N GLU A 19 -1.70 -24.02 -21.33
CA GLU A 19 -2.02 -22.90 -22.22
C GLU A 19 -1.88 -21.53 -21.54
N ILE A 20 -2.03 -21.46 -20.21
CA ILE A 20 -1.99 -20.23 -19.42
C ILE A 20 -1.08 -20.45 -18.22
N ASN A 21 0.10 -19.83 -18.24
CA ASN A 21 0.97 -19.73 -17.07
C ASN A 21 0.97 -18.29 -16.56
N SER A 22 -0.16 -17.87 -15.97
CA SER A 22 -0.32 -16.52 -15.45
C SER A 22 -0.47 -16.54 -13.92
N TRP A 23 0.56 -15.99 -13.28
CA TRP A 23 0.59 -15.69 -11.84
C TRP A 23 0.17 -14.25 -11.55
N ASP A 24 0.06 -13.44 -12.59
CA ASP A 24 -0.35 -12.04 -12.53
C ASP A 24 -1.75 -11.94 -13.13
N SER A 25 -2.73 -12.31 -12.32
CA SER A 25 -4.11 -12.42 -12.79
C SER A 25 -4.80 -11.07 -12.81
N GLU A 26 -4.31 -10.12 -13.62
CA GLU A 26 -5.10 -8.93 -13.97
C GLU A 26 -6.49 -9.34 -14.51
N ASP A 27 -6.55 -10.49 -15.20
CA ASP A 27 -7.75 -11.08 -15.79
C ASP A 27 -8.59 -11.94 -14.81
N PHE A 28 -8.04 -12.34 -13.65
CA PHE A 28 -8.75 -13.19 -12.67
C PHE A 28 -8.85 -12.58 -11.25
N GLY A 29 -8.75 -11.26 -11.13
CA GLY A 29 -8.99 -10.54 -9.88
C GLY A 29 -7.76 -10.38 -8.97
N GLY A 30 -6.56 -10.62 -9.49
CA GLY A 30 -5.29 -10.59 -8.74
C GLY A 30 -4.67 -9.20 -8.51
N ARG A 31 -5.33 -8.11 -8.91
CA ARG A 31 -4.90 -6.75 -8.55
C ARG A 31 -5.35 -6.39 -7.13
N GLY A 32 -4.76 -7.07 -6.16
CA GLY A 32 -4.88 -6.75 -4.74
C GLY A 32 -4.02 -5.55 -4.33
N LEU A 33 -3.86 -5.36 -3.02
CA LEU A 33 -2.96 -4.32 -2.48
C LEU A 33 -1.50 -4.59 -2.88
N THR A 34 -0.75 -3.53 -3.15
CA THR A 34 0.71 -3.60 -3.32
C THR A 34 1.44 -3.51 -1.98
N VAL A 35 2.70 -3.94 -1.93
CA VAL A 35 3.55 -3.82 -0.72
C VAL A 35 3.58 -2.37 -0.23
N ARG A 36 3.63 -1.39 -1.14
CA ARG A 36 3.52 0.03 -0.83
C ARG A 36 2.23 0.36 -0.10
N ASP A 37 1.09 -0.11 -0.60
CA ASP A 37 -0.23 0.15 0.01
C ASP A 37 -0.33 -0.48 1.41
N TYR A 38 0.25 -1.68 1.58
CA TYR A 38 0.28 -2.36 2.86
C TYR A 38 1.15 -1.65 3.90
N PHE A 39 2.34 -1.16 3.50
CA PHE A 39 3.18 -0.34 4.37
C PHE A 39 2.50 0.98 4.74
N ALA A 40 1.85 1.64 3.78
CA ALA A 40 1.09 2.86 4.05
C ALA A 40 -0.06 2.59 5.04
N ALA A 41 -0.82 1.51 4.86
CA ALA A 41 -1.88 1.12 5.80
C ALA A 41 -1.35 0.89 7.23
N LYS A 42 -0.19 0.23 7.38
CA LYS A 42 0.45 0.05 8.69
C LYS A 42 0.93 1.37 9.30
N ALA A 43 1.54 2.25 8.50
CA ALA A 43 1.99 3.55 8.95
C ALA A 43 0.81 4.42 9.40
N MET A 44 -0.25 4.49 8.60
CA MET A 44 -1.48 5.22 8.91
C MET A 44 -2.07 4.78 10.25
N ALA A 45 -2.18 3.47 10.51
CA ALA A 45 -2.69 2.96 11.78
C ALA A 45 -1.87 3.42 13.00
N ALA A 46 -0.54 3.55 12.84
CA ALA A 46 0.33 4.04 13.90
C ALA A 46 0.25 5.56 14.09
N ILE A 47 0.13 6.34 13.00
CA ILE A 47 0.01 7.81 13.05
C ILE A 47 -1.31 8.20 13.71
N VAL A 48 -2.43 7.57 13.34
CA VAL A 48 -3.76 7.78 13.94
C VAL A 48 -3.72 7.64 15.46
N ARG A 49 -2.92 6.70 15.98
CA ARG A 49 -2.80 6.44 17.43
C ARG A 49 -2.00 7.51 18.20
N ARG A 50 -1.15 8.29 17.52
CA ARG A 50 -0.34 9.35 18.15
C ARG A 50 -1.08 10.68 18.32
N TRP A 51 -2.22 10.86 17.64
CA TRP A 51 -2.95 12.13 17.64
C TRP A 51 -3.95 12.17 18.80
N ASP A 52 -3.73 13.06 19.77
CA ASP A 52 -4.28 13.00 21.13
C ASP A 52 -5.28 14.12 21.48
N GLY A 53 -5.82 14.88 20.51
CA GLY A 53 -6.72 15.98 20.93
C GLY A 53 -7.58 16.72 19.92
N HIS A 54 -7.44 16.52 18.60
CA HIS A 54 -8.32 17.19 17.62
C HIS A 54 -8.95 16.17 16.69
N SER A 55 -10.28 16.13 16.67
CA SER A 55 -11.11 15.16 15.98
C SER A 55 -10.65 14.92 14.54
N PHE A 56 -10.47 13.64 14.17
CA PHE A 56 -10.66 13.22 12.78
C PHE A 56 -12.09 13.61 12.39
N GLY A 57 -12.27 14.71 11.66
CA GLY A 57 -13.60 15.27 11.49
C GLY A 57 -13.63 16.67 10.92
N GLY A 58 -13.17 16.84 9.68
CA GLY A 58 -13.48 18.01 8.85
C GLY A 58 -14.41 17.70 7.68
N GLY A 59 -15.04 16.52 7.68
CA GLY A 59 -15.78 16.00 6.53
C GLY A 59 -14.87 15.47 5.42
N PRO A 60 -15.42 15.01 4.27
CA PRO A 60 -14.65 14.36 3.20
C PRO A 60 -13.44 15.16 2.68
N GLU A 61 -13.49 16.48 2.77
CA GLU A 61 -12.45 17.41 2.28
C GLU A 61 -11.52 17.93 3.39
N SER A 62 -11.48 17.25 4.55
CA SER A 62 -10.59 17.63 5.67
C SER A 62 -9.12 17.59 5.20
N PRO A 63 -8.36 18.70 5.28
CA PRO A 63 -6.93 18.69 4.93
C PRO A 63 -6.12 17.68 5.76
N GLN A 64 -6.58 17.40 6.98
CA GLN A 64 -5.99 16.41 7.89
C GLN A 64 -6.03 14.98 7.32
N TYR A 65 -7.07 14.61 6.55
CA TYR A 65 -7.12 13.30 5.89
C TYR A 65 -6.11 13.19 4.76
N LYS A 66 -5.91 14.29 4.02
CA LYS A 66 -4.91 14.35 2.95
C LYS A 66 -3.49 14.24 3.52
N GLU A 67 -3.16 15.04 4.53
CA GLU A 67 -1.84 15.04 5.17
C GLU A 67 -1.51 13.66 5.75
N LEU A 68 -2.44 13.04 6.48
CA LEU A 68 -2.26 11.69 7.03
C LEU A 68 -1.95 10.64 5.95
N ALA A 69 -2.70 10.69 4.84
CA ALA A 69 -2.51 9.75 3.74
C ALA A 69 -1.15 9.95 3.07
N GLU A 70 -0.74 11.20 2.83
CA GLU A 70 0.56 11.54 2.25
C GLU A 70 1.72 11.06 3.14
N ASP A 71 1.66 11.35 4.45
CA ASP A 71 2.66 10.92 5.43
C ASP A 71 2.82 9.39 5.47
N ALA A 72 1.70 8.66 5.44
CA ALA A 72 1.71 7.21 5.41
C ALA A 72 2.42 6.66 4.16
N TYR A 73 2.20 7.26 2.98
CA TYR A 73 2.88 6.87 1.75
C TYR A 73 4.35 7.26 1.74
N TYR A 74 4.75 8.39 2.33
CA TYR A 74 6.17 8.75 2.45
C TYR A 74 6.95 7.73 3.28
N ILE A 75 6.35 7.23 4.38
CA ILE A 75 6.95 6.17 5.18
C ILE A 75 7.05 4.87 4.37
N ALA A 76 5.99 4.50 3.62
CA ALA A 76 6.01 3.31 2.77
C ALA A 76 7.13 3.37 1.71
N ASP A 77 7.30 4.52 1.06
CA ASP A 77 8.36 4.75 0.07
C ASP A 77 9.75 4.68 0.70
N ALA A 78 9.92 5.19 1.93
CA ALA A 78 11.17 5.05 2.68
C ALA A 78 11.49 3.59 3.03
N MET A 79 10.49 2.78 3.40
CA MET A 79 10.66 1.35 3.68
C MET A 79 11.08 0.57 2.42
N LEU A 80 10.49 0.89 1.26
CA LEU A 80 10.88 0.25 -0.01
C LEU A 80 12.32 0.58 -0.38
N ARG A 81 12.74 1.85 -0.27
CA ARG A 81 14.15 2.24 -0.50
C ARG A 81 15.12 1.53 0.43
N ALA A 82 14.76 1.40 1.71
CA ALA A 82 15.60 0.69 2.68
C ALA A 82 15.78 -0.80 2.32
N ARG A 83 14.71 -1.43 1.79
CA ARG A 83 14.76 -2.81 1.29
C ARG A 83 15.67 -2.97 0.07
N GLU A 84 15.61 -2.04 -0.87
CA GLU A 84 16.43 -2.08 -2.11
C GLU A 84 17.92 -1.83 -1.85
N ALA A 85 18.26 -1.18 -0.74
CA ALA A 85 19.64 -0.93 -0.32
C ALA A 85 20.29 -2.10 0.46
N SER A 86 19.54 -3.18 0.73
CA SER A 86 20.00 -4.37 1.47
C SER A 86 20.27 -5.53 0.52
#